data_AF-A0ABD3JIF7-F1
#
_entry.id   AF-A0ABD3JIF7-F1
#
_cell.length_a   1.000
_cell.length_b   1.000
_cell.length_c   1.000
_cell.angle_alpha   90.00
_cell.angle_beta   90.00
_cell.angle_gamma   90.00
#
_symmetry.space_group_name_H-M   'P 1'
#
loop_
_entity.id
_entity.type
_entity.pdbx_description
1 polymer ?
#
loop_
_entity_poly.entity_id
_entity_poly.type
_entity_poly.pdbx_seq_one_letter_code
_entity_poly.pdbx_strand_id
1 'polypeptide(L)'
;MSSHQWKHEVFVSFRGKDIRKNFISQLFHELNHAGINYFSDEDRENDGEEIKDKLFRAIWHASFALAMFSANYADSKWYPNELVEILKCRG
;
A
#
# COMPACT_ATOMS: atom_id res chain seq x y z
N MET A 1 6.64 -24.16 -15.95
CA MET A 1 5.88 -23.51 -14.85
C MET A 1 6.28 -22.05 -14.85
N SER A 2 5.45 -21.15 -15.38
CA SER A 2 5.77 -19.72 -15.34
C SER A 2 5.46 -19.20 -13.95
N SER A 3 6.49 -19.09 -13.11
CA SER A 3 6.41 -18.31 -11.89
C SER A 3 6.17 -16.87 -12.31
N HIS A 4 4.93 -16.41 -12.22
CA HIS A 4 4.69 -14.98 -12.17
C HIS A 4 5.49 -14.53 -10.94
N GLN A 5 6.52 -13.71 -11.12
CA GLN A 5 7.24 -13.11 -10.00
C GLN A 5 6.30 -12.04 -9.43
N TRP A 6 5.45 -12.41 -8.49
CA TRP A 6 4.70 -11.44 -7.70
C TRP A 6 5.74 -10.73 -6.85
N LYS A 7 6.11 -9.51 -7.25
CA LYS A 7 7.17 -8.75 -6.59
C LYS A 7 6.76 -8.35 -5.16
N HIS A 8 5.46 -8.26 -4.90
CA HIS A 8 4.85 -7.99 -3.60
C HIS A 8 3.52 -8.74 -3.50
N GLU A 9 3.28 -9.40 -2.36
CA GLU A 9 2.06 -10.18 -2.09
C GLU A 9 0.97 -9.31 -1.46
N VAL A 10 1.37 -8.29 -0.67
CA VAL A 10 0.46 -7.38 0.02
C VAL A 10 0.78 -5.93 -0.32
N PHE A 11 -0.22 -5.18 -0.76
CA PHE A 11 -0.17 -3.72 -0.83
C PHE A 11 -0.75 -3.12 0.45
N VAL A 12 -0.01 -2.26 1.13
CA VAL A 12 -0.45 -1.59 2.37
C VAL A 12 -0.63 -0.10 2.10
N SER A 13 -1.89 0.36 2.09
CA SER A 13 -2.25 1.77 1.97
C SER A 13 -2.56 2.34 3.35
N PHE A 14 -1.81 3.38 3.73
CA PHE A 14 -1.98 4.05 5.01
C PHE A 14 -1.51 5.50 4.93
N ARG A 15 -1.87 6.30 5.93
CA ARG A 15 -1.39 7.67 6.08
C ARG A 15 -0.30 7.74 7.13
N GLY A 16 0.96 7.86 6.72
CA GLY A 16 2.12 7.89 7.62
C GLY A 16 2.03 8.96 8.71
N LYS A 17 1.43 10.13 8.41
CA LYS A 17 1.20 11.22 9.39
C LYS A 17 0.18 10.89 10.49
N ASP A 18 -0.77 10.02 10.21
CA ASP A 18 -1.88 9.75 11.13
C ASP A 18 -1.67 8.46 11.93
N ILE A 19 -0.96 7.47 11.36
CA ILE A 19 -0.76 6.21 12.04
C ILE A 19 0.43 6.31 12.97
N ARG A 20 0.23 5.92 14.24
CA ARG A 20 1.31 5.87 15.22
C ARG A 20 2.42 4.98 14.67
N LYS A 21 3.64 5.52 14.63
CA LYS A 21 4.85 4.80 14.18
C LYS A 21 4.94 3.39 14.78
N ASN A 22 4.54 3.23 16.04
CA ASN A 22 4.56 1.96 16.76
C ASN A 22 3.63 0.87 16.16
N PHE A 23 2.45 1.25 15.64
CA PHE A 23 1.54 0.26 15.07
C PHE A 23 2.03 -0.22 13.69
N ILE A 24 2.41 0.73 12.82
CA ILE A 24 2.92 0.39 11.48
C ILE A 24 4.23 -0.38 11.59
N SER A 25 5.12 0.02 12.49
CA SER A 25 6.36 -0.72 12.72
C SER A 25 6.09 -2.16 13.17
N GLN A 26 5.08 -2.38 14.02
CA GLN A 26 4.70 -3.72 14.45
C GLN A 26 4.09 -4.52 13.30
N LEU A 27 3.18 -3.92 12.52
CA LEU A 27 2.61 -4.57 11.34
C LEU A 27 3.70 -5.02 10.36
N PHE A 28 4.64 -4.14 10.02
CA PHE A 28 5.76 -4.47 9.13
C PHE A 28 6.70 -5.50 9.75
N HIS A 29 6.92 -5.46 11.07
CA HIS A 29 7.68 -6.49 11.76
C HIS A 29 7.02 -7.87 11.59
N GLU A 30 5.70 -7.98 11.83
CA GLU A 30 4.97 -9.24 11.72
C GLU A 30 4.88 -9.74 10.26
N LEU A 31 4.68 -8.85 9.28
CA LEU A 31 4.70 -9.22 7.86
C LEU A 31 6.06 -9.78 7.45
N ASN A 32 7.15 -9.13 7.87
CA ASN A 32 8.50 -9.63 7.63
C ASN A 32 8.76 -10.97 8.35
N HIS A 33 8.32 -11.09 9.60
CA HIS A 33 8.47 -12.32 10.38
C HIS A 33 7.70 -13.50 9.76
N ALA A 34 6.53 -13.23 9.15
CA ALA A 34 5.76 -14.20 8.40
C ALA A 34 6.33 -14.49 6.99
N GLY A 35 7.38 -13.80 6.56
CA GLY A 35 7.98 -13.96 5.23
C GLY A 35 7.13 -13.40 4.09
N ILE A 36 6.18 -12.49 4.40
CA ILE A 36 5.24 -11.91 3.44
C ILE A 36 5.89 -10.67 2.79
N ASN A 37 6.03 -10.70 1.47
CA ASN A 37 6.54 -9.54 0.74
C ASN A 37 5.44 -8.47 0.64
N TYR A 38 5.72 -7.25 1.11
CA TYR A 38 4.77 -6.15 1.04
C TYR A 38 5.31 -4.94 0.29
N PHE A 39 4.40 -4.13 -0.25
CA PHE A 39 4.65 -2.79 -0.76
C PHE A 39 3.91 -1.80 0.14
N SER A 40 4.60 -0.78 0.63
CA SER A 40 4.02 0.19 1.55
C SER A 40 4.09 1.59 1.00
N ASP A 41 3.16 2.42 1.43
CA ASP A 41 2.97 3.74 0.90
C ASP A 41 3.68 4.90 1.62
N GLU A 42 4.68 4.57 2.44
CA GLU A 42 5.30 5.51 3.38
C GLU A 42 6.03 6.69 2.69
N ASP A 43 6.54 6.49 1.48
CA ASP A 43 7.46 7.43 0.80
C ASP A 43 6.78 8.53 -0.04
N ARG A 44 5.44 8.61 -0.06
CA ARG A 44 4.70 9.50 -0.97
C ARG A 44 4.76 10.99 -0.69
N GLU A 45 5.22 11.41 0.48
CA GLU A 45 5.17 12.84 0.82
C GLU A 45 6.15 13.69 0.01
N ASN A 46 7.08 13.09 -0.75
CA ASN A 46 8.13 13.81 -1.46
C ASN A 46 8.11 13.71 -3.00
N ASP A 47 7.51 12.70 -3.63
CA ASP A 47 7.68 12.53 -5.08
C ASP A 47 6.36 12.62 -5.89
N GLY A 48 6.49 13.24 -7.07
CA GLY A 48 5.40 13.57 -8.00
C GLY A 48 4.87 12.38 -8.82
N GLU A 49 4.58 12.61 -10.11
CA GLU A 49 3.82 11.67 -10.96
C GLU A 49 4.46 10.28 -11.13
N GLU A 50 5.78 10.16 -10.99
CA GLU A 50 6.51 8.88 -11.15
C GLU A 50 6.18 7.86 -10.04
N ILE A 51 5.82 8.31 -8.83
CA ILE A 51 5.37 7.43 -7.75
C ILE A 51 4.01 6.82 -8.07
N LYS A 52 3.13 7.57 -8.74
CA LYS A 52 1.76 7.15 -9.04
C LYS A 52 1.74 5.87 -9.90
N ASP A 53 2.61 5.79 -10.89
CA ASP A 53 2.71 4.61 -11.76
C ASP A 53 3.29 3.40 -11.02
N LYS A 54 4.29 3.60 -10.16
CA LYS A 54 4.82 2.52 -9.31
C LYS A 54 3.73 1.97 -8.39
N LEU A 55 2.89 2.87 -7.90
CA LEU A 55 1.81 2.52 -7.00
C LEU A 55 0.70 1.70 -7.66
N PHE A 56 0.17 2.16 -8.80
CA PHE A 56 -0.87 1.42 -9.50
C PHE A 56 -0.38 0.05 -9.95
N ARG A 57 0.89 -0.05 -10.36
CA ARG A 57 1.53 -1.35 -10.61
C ARG A 57 1.56 -2.22 -9.35
N ALA A 58 1.91 -1.66 -8.19
CA ALA A 58 1.90 -2.42 -6.94
C ALA A 58 0.50 -2.93 -6.58
N ILE A 59 -0.55 -2.10 -6.79
CA ILE A 59 -1.94 -2.49 -6.56
C ILE A 59 -2.38 -3.62 -7.52
N TRP A 60 -2.06 -3.51 -8.81
CA TRP A 60 -2.41 -4.53 -9.81
C TRP A 60 -1.70 -5.86 -9.58
N HIS A 61 -0.46 -5.83 -9.09
CA HIS A 61 0.35 -7.03 -8.90
C HIS A 61 0.24 -7.65 -7.51
N ALA A 62 -0.46 -7.03 -6.56
CA ALA A 62 -0.61 -7.54 -5.20
C ALA A 62 -1.78 -8.52 -5.04
N SER A 63 -1.57 -9.61 -4.30
CA SER A 63 -2.63 -10.59 -3.97
C SER A 63 -3.61 -10.01 -2.98
N PHE A 64 -3.12 -9.27 -2.00
CA PHE A 64 -3.91 -8.64 -0.94
C PHE A 64 -3.67 -7.13 -0.88
N ALA A 65 -4.70 -6.38 -0.55
CA ALA A 65 -4.63 -4.95 -0.32
C ALA A 65 -5.16 -4.71 1.09
N LEU A 66 -4.33 -4.09 1.92
CA LEU A 66 -4.63 -3.70 3.28
C LEU A 66 -4.76 -2.18 3.31
N ALA A 67 -5.99 -1.68 3.43
CA ALA A 67 -6.26 -0.25 3.57
C ALA A 67 -6.52 0.09 5.04
N MET A 68 -5.69 0.99 5.58
CA MET A 68 -5.74 1.40 6.98
C MET A 68 -6.32 2.80 7.14
N PHE A 69 -7.59 2.88 7.52
CA PHE A 69 -8.29 4.13 7.70
C PHE A 69 -7.94 4.82 9.03
N SER A 70 -7.49 6.06 8.95
CA SER A 70 -7.30 7.01 10.05
C SER A 70 -8.25 8.21 9.92
N ALA A 71 -8.32 9.04 10.95
CA ALA A 71 -9.23 10.20 10.97
C ALA A 71 -9.04 11.17 9.78
N ASN A 72 -7.79 11.38 9.35
CA ASN A 72 -7.47 12.26 8.21
C ASN A 72 -7.09 11.45 6.96
N TYR A 73 -7.52 10.19 6.88
CA TYR A 73 -7.22 9.34 5.74
C TYR A 73 -7.78 9.92 4.45
N ALA A 74 -8.91 10.63 4.46
CA ALA A 74 -9.46 11.26 3.25
C ALA A 74 -8.85 12.63 2.92
N ASP A 75 -8.01 13.19 3.79
CA ASP A 75 -7.55 14.59 3.69
C ASP A 75 -6.33 14.78 2.78
N SER A 76 -5.73 13.71 2.23
CA SER A 76 -4.75 13.89 1.15
C SER A 76 -5.47 13.93 -0.19
N LYS A 77 -5.00 14.82 -1.06
CA LYS A 77 -5.53 15.05 -2.42
C LYS A 77 -5.50 13.79 -3.33
N TRP A 78 -4.92 12.68 -2.88
CA TRP A 78 -4.61 11.52 -3.73
C TRP A 78 -5.39 10.25 -3.37
N TYR A 79 -5.91 10.12 -2.14
CA TYR A 79 -6.60 8.93 -1.65
C TYR A 79 -7.85 8.48 -2.42
N PRO A 80 -8.64 9.36 -3.07
CA PRO A 80 -9.76 8.92 -3.89
C PRO A 80 -9.33 7.98 -5.02
N ASN A 81 -8.08 8.08 -5.50
CA ASN A 81 -7.63 7.29 -6.65
C ASN A 81 -7.19 5.87 -6.28
N GLU A 82 -6.59 5.68 -5.11
CA GLU A 82 -6.16 4.35 -4.64
C GLU A 82 -7.29 3.44 -4.26
N LEU A 83 -8.23 3.94 -3.46
CA LEU A 83 -9.39 3.16 -3.06
C LEU A 83 -10.16 2.75 -4.31
N VAL A 84 -10.31 3.66 -5.27
CA VAL A 84 -10.91 3.36 -6.56
C VAL A 84 -10.13 2.29 -7.31
N GLU A 85 -8.79 2.37 -7.39
CA GLU A 85 -8.01 1.33 -8.07
C GLU A 85 -8.03 -0.02 -7.34
N ILE A 86 -7.90 -0.04 -6.00
CA ILE A 86 -8.04 -1.26 -5.20
C ILE A 86 -9.41 -1.91 -5.46
N LEU A 87 -10.48 -1.11 -5.46
CA LEU A 87 -11.84 -1.59 -5.73
C LEU A 87 -12.03 -2.05 -7.18
N LYS A 88 -11.40 -1.40 -8.17
CA LYS A 88 -11.42 -1.86 -9.57
C LYS A 88 -10.67 -3.17 -9.78
N CYS A 89 -9.57 -3.40 -9.07
CA CYS A 89 -8.76 -4.61 -9.21
C CYS A 89 -9.39 -5.84 -8.53
N ARG A 90 -10.31 -5.62 -7.59
CA ARG A 90 -10.89 -6.65 -6.72
C ARG A 90 -12.41 -6.78 -6.84
N GLY A 91 -13.01 -6.02 -7.76
CA GLY A 91 -14.44 -6.05 -8.08
C GLY A 91 -14.80 -7.12 -9.09
#